data_AF-C6FDF5-F1
#
_entry.id   AF-C6FDF5-F1
#
_cell.length_a   1.000
_cell.length_b   1.000
_cell.length_c   1.000
_cell.angle_alpha   90.00
_cell.angle_beta   90.00
_cell.angle_gamma   90.00
#
_symmetry.space_group_name_H-M   'P 1'
#
loop_
_entity.id
_entity.type
_entity.pdbx_description
1 polymer ?
#
loop_
_entity_poly.entity_id
_entity_poly.type
_entity_poly.pdbx_seq_one_letter_code
_entity_poly.pdbx_strand_id
1 'polypeptide(L)'
;RCSRTMAVLMLLLLGCLCMSDASTRTGGIRDIPDVEHKQDIQDLGRVAVNEYNAQQNVGISFSKVLKAQEQVVSRLLYYLTIETKVGGKT
;
A
#
# COMPACT_ATOMS: atom_id res chain seq x y z
N ARG A 1 -8.19 -49.26 -19.98
CA ARG A 1 -8.99 -48.10 -20.44
C ARG A 1 -9.33 -47.14 -19.30
N CYS A 2 -9.60 -47.61 -18.07
CA CYS A 2 -9.83 -46.74 -16.90
C CYS A 2 -8.62 -45.90 -16.44
N SER A 3 -7.38 -46.39 -16.55
CA SER A 3 -6.20 -45.65 -16.05
C SER A 3 -5.92 -44.36 -16.84
N ARG A 4 -6.11 -44.39 -18.18
CA ARG A 4 -5.89 -43.23 -19.06
C ARG A 4 -6.98 -42.18 -18.92
N THR A 5 -8.24 -42.60 -18.74
CA THR A 5 -9.36 -41.68 -18.49
C THR A 5 -9.28 -41.04 -17.11
N MET A 6 -8.82 -41.77 -16.09
CA MET A 6 -8.62 -41.23 -14.74
C MET A 6 -7.44 -40.24 -14.68
N ALA A 7 -6.35 -40.50 -15.42
CA ALA A 7 -5.22 -39.58 -15.52
C ALA A 7 -5.60 -38.26 -16.19
N VAL A 8 -6.42 -38.31 -17.25
CA VAL A 8 -6.95 -37.11 -17.92
C VAL A 8 -7.90 -36.34 -16.99
N LEU A 9 -8.72 -37.05 -16.21
CA LEU A 9 -9.61 -36.43 -15.23
C LEU A 9 -8.83 -35.73 -14.09
N MET A 10 -7.72 -36.32 -13.64
CA MET A 10 -6.82 -35.72 -12.65
C MET A 10 -6.04 -34.52 -13.21
N LEU A 11 -5.59 -34.56 -14.47
CA LEU A 11 -4.95 -33.40 -15.12
C LEU A 11 -5.94 -32.24 -15.34
N LEU A 12 -7.21 -32.52 -15.64
CA LEU A 12 -8.25 -31.50 -15.78
C LEU A 12 -8.58 -30.83 -14.45
N LEU A 13 -8.50 -31.55 -13.32
CA LEU A 13 -8.65 -31.00 -11.97
C LEU A 13 -7.41 -30.19 -11.53
N LEU A 14 -6.21 -30.55 -12.00
CA LEU A 14 -4.96 -29.86 -11.70
C LEU A 14 -4.78 -28.54 -12.49
N GLY A 15 -5.46 -28.41 -13.64
CA GLY A 15 -5.41 -27.23 -14.51
C GLY A 15 -6.10 -25.98 -13.97
N CYS A 16 -6.85 -26.10 -12.86
CA CYS A 16 -7.52 -24.99 -12.18
C CYS A 16 -6.71 -24.39 -11.01
N LEU A 17 -5.42 -24.71 -10.89
CA LEU A 17 -4.49 -23.92 -10.06
C LEU A 17 -4.09 -22.61 -10.77
N CYS A 18 -5.03 -21.96 -11.46
CA CYS A 18 -4.89 -20.57 -11.83
C CYS A 18 -4.89 -19.78 -10.52
N MET A 19 -3.71 -19.68 -9.91
CA MET A 19 -3.40 -18.71 -8.89
C MET A 19 -3.67 -17.36 -9.52
N SER A 20 -4.89 -16.90 -9.33
CA SER A 20 -5.25 -15.53 -9.58
C SER A 20 -4.57 -14.79 -8.46
N ASP A 21 -3.44 -14.15 -8.73
CA ASP A 21 -3.00 -12.98 -7.96
C ASP A 21 -4.01 -11.85 -8.20
N ALA A 22 -5.28 -12.11 -7.92
CA ALA A 22 -6.25 -11.08 -7.67
C ALA A 22 -5.82 -10.52 -6.32
N SER A 23 -4.95 -9.50 -6.37
CA SER A 23 -4.78 -8.58 -5.26
C SER A 23 -6.18 -8.12 -4.89
N THR A 24 -6.78 -8.78 -3.91
CA THR A 24 -8.08 -8.43 -3.39
C THR A 24 -7.85 -7.10 -2.72
N ARG A 25 -8.17 -6.03 -3.44
CA ARG A 25 -8.22 -4.67 -2.91
C ARG A 25 -9.34 -4.65 -1.89
N THR A 26 -9.06 -5.16 -0.70
CA THR A 26 -10.02 -5.25 0.39
C THR A 26 -10.22 -3.85 0.94
N GLY A 27 -11.48 -3.54 1.27
CA GLY A 27 -11.90 -2.25 1.79
C GLY A 27 -12.04 -1.13 0.74
N GLY A 28 -13.02 -0.26 0.95
CA GLY A 28 -13.11 1.02 0.26
C GLY A 28 -12.08 2.01 0.82
N ILE A 29 -11.63 2.94 -0.02
CA ILE A 29 -10.80 4.06 0.42
C ILE A 29 -11.69 5.07 1.14
N ARG A 30 -11.31 5.45 2.36
CA ARG A 30 -12.04 6.40 3.20
C ARG A 30 -11.15 7.61 3.50
N ASP A 31 -11.71 8.81 3.38
CA ASP A 31 -11.03 10.03 3.82
C ASP A 31 -10.94 10.09 5.36
N ILE A 32 -9.77 10.48 5.87
CA ILE A 32 -9.56 10.83 7.27
C ILE A 32 -9.77 12.34 7.40
N PRO A 33 -10.81 12.80 8.12
CA PRO A 33 -11.04 14.22 8.31
C PRO A 33 -10.03 14.81 9.31
N ASP A 34 -9.83 16.12 9.23
CA ASP A 34 -9.08 16.90 10.21
C ASP A 34 -7.64 16.39 10.46
N VAL A 35 -6.91 16.16 9.37
CA VAL A 35 -5.56 15.60 9.42
C VAL A 35 -4.54 16.54 10.06
N GLU A 36 -4.81 17.85 10.05
CA GLU A 36 -3.91 18.87 10.61
C GLU A 36 -3.81 18.77 12.14
N HIS A 37 -4.89 18.37 12.81
CA HIS A 37 -4.92 18.20 14.27
C HIS A 37 -4.67 16.75 14.73
N LYS A 38 -4.50 15.82 13.80
CA LYS A 38 -4.20 14.40 14.07
C LYS A 38 -2.70 14.15 14.14
N GLN A 39 -2.15 14.18 15.35
CA GLN A 39 -0.71 14.03 15.58
C GLN A 39 -0.16 12.70 15.04
N ASP A 40 -0.92 11.61 15.19
CA ASP A 40 -0.59 10.29 14.65
C ASP A 40 -0.41 10.29 13.12
N ILE A 41 -1.28 11.00 12.40
CA ILE A 41 -1.19 11.15 10.94
C ILE A 41 -0.01 12.05 10.55
N GLN A 42 0.24 13.13 11.30
CA GLN A 42 1.39 14.00 11.06
C GLN A 42 2.72 13.26 11.29
N ASP A 43 2.79 12.44 12.35
CA ASP A 43 3.97 11.64 12.66
C ASP A 43 4.20 10.55 11.60
N LEU A 44 3.12 9.92 11.10
CA LEU A 44 3.22 8.99 9.98
C LEU A 44 3.78 9.67 8.72
N GLY A 45 3.36 10.91 8.44
CA GLY A 45 3.91 11.71 7.35
C GLY A 45 5.40 12.03 7.54
N ARG A 46 5.84 12.31 8.77
CA ARG A 46 7.26 12.55 9.09
C ARG A 46 8.11 11.31 8.86
N VAL A 47 7.63 10.15 9.30
CA VAL A 47 8.31 8.86 9.05
C VAL A 47 8.41 8.61 7.55
N ALA A 48 7.34 8.82 6.78
CA ALA A 48 7.34 8.62 5.33
C ALA A 48 8.36 9.51 4.60
N VAL A 49 8.50 10.79 4.99
CA VAL A 49 9.50 11.69 4.40
C VAL A 49 10.93 11.26 4.75
N ASN A 50 11.17 10.83 5.99
CA ASN A 50 12.49 10.35 6.41
C ASN A 50 12.91 9.09 5.63
N GLU A 51 12.00 8.13 5.49
CA GLU A 51 12.23 6.92 4.69
C GLU A 51 12.49 7.25 3.21
N TYR A 52 11.72 8.19 2.64
CA TYR A 52 11.93 8.65 1.28
C TYR A 52 13.31 9.31 1.09
N ASN A 53 13.72 10.17 2.02
CA ASN A 53 15.04 10.78 2.01
C ASN A 53 16.16 9.73 2.06
N ALA A 54 16.03 8.72 2.92
CA ALA A 54 17.00 7.64 3.05
C ALA A 54 17.09 6.78 1.77
N GLN A 55 15.94 6.48 1.14
CA GLN A 55 15.89 5.65 -0.07
C GLN A 55 16.37 6.38 -1.33
N GLN A 56 16.04 7.67 -1.45
CA GLN A 56 16.32 8.46 -2.65
C GLN A 56 17.59 9.31 -2.53
N ASN A 57 18.23 9.31 -1.36
CA ASN A 57 19.39 10.15 -1.04
C ASN A 57 19.13 11.63 -1.35
N VAL A 58 17.97 12.12 -0.91
CA VAL A 58 17.54 13.52 -1.03
C VAL A 58 17.31 14.11 0.37
N GLY A 59 17.33 15.44 0.47
CA GLY A 59 17.15 16.16 1.73
C GLY A 59 15.91 17.04 1.73
N ILE A 60 14.71 16.48 1.56
CA ILE A 60 13.48 17.28 1.69
C ILE A 60 12.99 17.31 3.14
N SER A 61 12.45 18.44 3.57
CA SER A 61 11.92 18.61 4.93
C SER A 61 10.41 18.45 4.95
N PHE A 62 9.90 17.70 5.93
CA PHE A 62 8.47 17.56 6.19
C PHE A 62 7.87 18.92 6.63
N SER A 63 6.75 19.34 6.01
CA SER A 63 5.97 20.51 6.45
C SER A 63 4.74 20.05 7.24
N LYS A 64 3.77 19.44 6.54
CA LYS A 64 2.55 18.89 7.13
C LYS A 64 1.84 17.93 6.18
N VAL A 65 0.93 17.11 6.71
CA VAL A 65 -0.02 16.32 5.90
C VAL A 65 -1.21 17.20 5.51
N LEU A 66 -1.53 17.27 4.22
CA LEU A 66 -2.66 18.03 3.66
C LEU A 66 -3.92 17.18 3.53
N LYS A 67 -3.76 15.89 3.20
CA LYS A 67 -4.85 14.93 3.04
C LYS A 67 -4.38 13.55 3.45
N ALA A 68 -5.25 12.79 4.09
CA ALA A 68 -5.02 11.38 4.38
C ALA A 68 -6.26 10.57 4.04
N GLN A 69 -6.03 9.39 3.47
CA GLN A 69 -7.06 8.38 3.27
C GLN A 69 -6.59 7.05 3.83
N GLU A 70 -7.50 6.23 4.30
CA GLU A 70 -7.22 4.88 4.79
C GLU A 70 -7.98 3.84 3.97
N GLN A 71 -7.42 2.64 3.90
CA GLN A 71 -8.07 1.48 3.31
C GLN A 71 -7.77 0.25 4.18
N VAL A 72 -8.83 -0.48 4.54
CA VAL A 72 -8.74 -1.71 5.34
C VAL A 72 -8.43 -2.88 4.41
N VAL A 73 -7.19 -3.32 4.40
CA VAL A 73 -6.74 -4.49 3.62
C VAL A 73 -6.63 -5.71 4.56
N SER A 74 -5.45 -6.35 4.68
CA SER A 74 -5.15 -7.27 5.80
C SER A 74 -4.71 -6.53 7.09
N ARG A 75 -4.52 -5.20 6.97
CA ARG A 75 -4.23 -4.18 8.00
C ARG A 75 -4.73 -2.82 7.48
N LEU A 76 -4.09 -1.71 7.81
CA LEU A 76 -4.41 -0.38 7.30
C LEU A 76 -3.37 0.07 6.27
N LEU A 77 -3.85 0.56 5.13
CA LEU A 77 -3.04 1.26 4.14
C LEU A 77 -3.41 2.75 4.17
N TYR A 78 -2.41 3.62 4.37
CA TYR A 78 -2.59 5.07 4.38
C TYR A 78 -2.10 5.71 3.09
N TYR A 79 -2.93 6.56 2.49
CA TYR A 79 -2.59 7.40 1.37
C TYR A 79 -2.44 8.83 1.87
N LEU A 80 -1.20 9.32 1.95
CA LEU A 80 -0.88 10.64 2.48
C LEU A 80 -0.50 11.59 1.34
N THR A 81 -1.11 12.77 1.31
CA THR A 81 -0.62 13.91 0.53
C THR A 81 0.14 14.82 1.48
N ILE A 82 1.45 14.94 1.28
CA ILE A 82 2.36 15.63 2.21
C ILE A 82 2.91 16.87 1.53
N GLU A 83 2.82 18.01 2.20
CA GLU A 83 3.56 19.21 1.83
C GLU A 83 5.01 19.07 2.33
N THR A 84 5.97 19.26 1.43
CA THR A 84 7.39 19.21 1.74
C THR A 84 8.06 20.50 1.32
N LYS A 85 9.15 20.84 2.02
CA LYS A 85 10.02 21.96 1.66
C LYS A 85 11.30 21.38 1.08
N VAL A 86 11.77 21.95 -0.01
CA VAL A 86 13.09 21.62 -0.56
C VAL A 86 14.12 22.02 0.50
N GLY A 87 14.76 21.03 1.14
CA GLY A 87 15.92 21.33 1.95
C GLY A 87 17.03 21.77 1.01
N GLY A 88 17.70 22.88 1.37
CA GLY A 88 18.85 23.35 0.63
C GLY A 88 19.83 22.19 0.48
N LYS A 89 20.19 21.90 -0.77
CA LYS A 89 21.33 21.02 -1.09
C LYS A 89 22.53 21.62 -0.34
N THR A 90 23.01 20.96 0.71
CA THR A 90 24.33 21.25 1.27
C THR A 90 25.39 20.68 0.35
#